data_AF-A0AAQ5BHE4-F1
#
_entry.id   AF-A0AAQ5BHE4-F1
#
_cell.length_a   1.000
_cell.length_b   1.000
_cell.length_c   1.000
_cell.angle_alpha   90.00
_cell.angle_beta   90.00
_cell.angle_gamma   90.00
#
_symmetry.space_group_name_H-M   'P 1'
#
loop_
_entity.id
_entity.type
_entity.pdbx_description
1 polymer ?
#
loop_
_entity_poly.entity_id
_entity_poly.type
_entity_poly.pdbx_seq_one_letter_code
_entity_poly.pdbx_strand_id
1 'polypeptide(L)'
;MALRGVSVRLLSRGPGLHVLRTWVSSAAQTEKGGRTQSQLAKSSRPEFDWQDPLVLEEQLTTDEILIRDTFRTYCQERLMPRILLANRNEVFHREIISEMGELGVLGPTIKGYGCAGVSSVAYGLLARELERVDSGYRSAMSVQSSLVMHPIYAYGSEEQRQKYLPQLAKGELLGCFGLTEPNSGSDPSSMETRAHYNSSNKSYTLNGTKTCVGSV
;
A
#
# COMPACT_ATOMS: atom_id res chain seq x y z
N MET A 1 25.72 5.49 10.08
CA MET A 1 25.88 5.00 11.47
C MET A 1 25.08 3.71 11.57
N ALA A 2 25.74 2.57 11.33
CA ALA A 2 25.11 1.26 11.18
C ALA A 2 25.10 0.52 12.52
N LEU A 3 23.93 0.04 12.96
CA LEU A 3 23.80 -0.74 14.18
C LEU A 3 23.99 -2.23 13.88
N ARG A 4 25.00 -2.78 14.57
CA ARG A 4 25.43 -4.17 14.54
C ARG A 4 24.43 -5.05 15.29
N GLY A 5 24.11 -6.21 14.71
CA GLY A 5 23.31 -7.25 15.35
C GLY A 5 24.07 -7.97 16.46
N VAL A 6 23.35 -8.24 17.56
CA VAL A 6 23.79 -9.12 18.65
C VAL A 6 22.98 -10.41 18.62
N SER A 7 23.76 -11.49 18.61
CA SER A 7 23.50 -12.93 18.64
C SER A 7 22.48 -13.44 19.67
N VAL A 8 21.79 -14.56 19.37
CA VAL A 8 21.64 -15.69 20.31
C VAL A 8 21.55 -17.03 19.54
N ARG A 9 22.60 -17.86 19.69
CA ARG A 9 22.57 -19.32 19.52
C ARG A 9 22.29 -19.95 20.89
N LEU A 10 21.43 -20.96 20.97
CA LEU A 10 21.33 -21.82 22.15
C LEU A 10 21.45 -23.29 21.72
N LEU A 11 22.54 -23.91 22.20
CA LEU A 11 22.89 -25.31 22.09
C LEU A 11 22.41 -26.08 23.33
N SER A 12 22.33 -27.38 23.13
CA SER A 12 21.82 -28.49 23.93
C SER A 12 22.51 -28.85 25.27
N ARG A 13 21.79 -29.69 26.04
CA ARG A 13 22.19 -30.82 26.94
C ARG A 13 22.23 -30.59 28.46
N GLY A 14 21.52 -31.47 29.19
CA GLY A 14 21.97 -32.06 30.46
C GLY A 14 20.87 -32.35 31.52
N PRO A 15 20.94 -33.43 32.32
CA PRO A 15 19.76 -34.20 32.76
C PRO A 15 19.54 -34.32 34.29
N GLY A 16 18.39 -34.86 34.69
CA GLY A 16 18.24 -35.62 35.95
C GLY A 16 16.94 -35.37 36.72
N LEU A 17 16.03 -36.36 36.77
CA LEU A 17 15.84 -37.24 37.93
C LEU A 17 14.66 -38.20 37.65
N HIS A 18 14.97 -39.50 37.55
CA HIS A 18 13.97 -40.57 37.53
C HIS A 18 13.66 -41.00 38.96
N VAL A 19 12.39 -41.05 39.34
CA VAL A 19 11.92 -41.85 40.47
C VAL A 19 10.92 -42.87 39.94
N LEU A 20 11.38 -44.12 39.90
CA LEU A 20 10.55 -45.31 39.77
C LEU A 20 9.88 -45.59 41.12
N ARG A 21 8.57 -45.80 41.15
CA ARG A 21 7.95 -46.68 42.15
C ARG A 21 6.72 -47.38 41.60
N THR A 22 6.77 -48.69 41.73
CA THR A 22 5.83 -49.72 41.32
C THR A 22 4.77 -49.98 42.38
N TRP A 23 3.57 -50.35 41.90
CA TRP A 23 2.54 -51.27 42.44
C TRP A 23 2.04 -51.14 43.88
N VAL A 24 0.71 -51.02 44.06
CA VAL A 24 -0.19 -52.06 44.61
C VAL A 24 -1.65 -51.58 44.54
N SER A 25 -2.54 -52.51 44.20
CA SER A 25 -4.00 -52.40 44.14
C SER A 25 -4.63 -52.36 45.54
N SER A 26 -5.69 -51.58 45.74
CA SER A 26 -6.62 -51.78 46.86
C SER A 26 -8.04 -51.32 46.50
N ALA A 27 -8.99 -52.05 47.05
CA ALA A 27 -10.38 -52.17 46.68
C ALA A 27 -11.26 -50.94 47.00
N ALA A 28 -12.35 -50.88 46.24
CA ALA A 28 -13.65 -50.26 46.48
C ALA A 28 -13.92 -49.66 47.86
N GLN A 29 -14.39 -48.40 47.87
CA GLN A 29 -15.44 -47.94 48.77
C GLN A 29 -16.32 -46.89 48.08
N THR A 30 -17.60 -47.03 48.36
CA THR A 30 -18.77 -46.43 47.72
C THR A 30 -19.10 -45.04 48.29
N GLU A 31 -19.76 -44.24 47.43
CA GLU A 31 -20.68 -43.14 47.74
C GLU A 31 -20.17 -41.88 48.46
N LYS A 32 -20.23 -40.75 47.73
CA LYS A 32 -21.25 -39.72 47.98
C LYS A 32 -21.24 -38.66 46.87
N GLY A 33 -22.43 -38.39 46.35
CA GLY A 33 -22.66 -37.40 45.30
C GLY A 33 -22.16 -36.01 45.70
N GLY A 34 -21.09 -35.58 45.04
CA GLY A 34 -20.76 -34.18 44.86
C GLY A 34 -21.29 -33.77 43.51
N ARG A 35 -22.23 -32.83 43.46
CA ARG A 35 -22.60 -32.11 42.22
C ARG A 35 -21.31 -31.52 41.64
N THR A 36 -20.78 -32.14 40.60
CA THR A 36 -19.87 -31.47 39.68
C THR A 36 -20.69 -30.34 39.08
N GLN A 37 -20.49 -29.11 39.59
CA GLN A 37 -20.93 -27.93 38.85
C GLN A 37 -20.18 -28.00 37.53
N SER A 38 -20.87 -28.43 36.47
CA SER A 38 -20.41 -28.20 35.12
C SER A 38 -20.29 -26.69 35.00
N GLN A 39 -19.05 -26.19 35.02
CA GLN A 39 -18.77 -24.87 34.48
C GLN A 39 -19.21 -24.94 33.03
N LEU A 40 -20.43 -24.49 32.77
CA LEU A 40 -20.89 -24.11 31.45
C LEU A 40 -19.83 -23.14 30.94
N ALA A 41 -18.98 -23.63 30.03
CA ALA A 41 -18.09 -22.77 29.27
C ALA A 41 -18.98 -21.68 28.68
N LYS A 42 -18.84 -20.45 29.19
CA LYS A 42 -19.50 -19.29 28.59
C LYS A 42 -18.99 -19.26 27.16
N SER A 43 -19.84 -19.69 26.23
CA SER A 43 -19.68 -19.41 24.82
C SER A 43 -19.56 -17.89 24.70
N SER A 44 -18.33 -17.40 24.57
CA SER A 44 -18.07 -16.00 24.27
C SER A 44 -18.57 -15.79 22.84
N ARG A 45 -19.68 -15.09 22.69
CA ARG A 45 -20.06 -14.58 21.37
C ARG A 45 -18.91 -13.70 20.88
N PRO A 46 -18.49 -13.80 19.61
CA PRO A 46 -17.51 -12.87 19.06
C PRO A 46 -18.06 -11.44 19.22
N GLU A 47 -17.20 -10.53 19.68
CA GLU A 47 -17.54 -9.11 19.72
C GLU A 47 -17.68 -8.60 18.29
N PHE A 48 -18.74 -7.84 18.01
CA PHE A 48 -19.02 -7.30 16.69
C PHE A 48 -18.52 -5.85 16.61
N ASP A 49 -17.60 -5.59 15.68
CA ASP A 49 -17.22 -4.23 15.30
C ASP A 49 -17.99 -3.80 14.05
N TRP A 50 -18.76 -2.72 14.16
CA TRP A 50 -19.53 -2.18 13.04
C TRP A 50 -18.65 -1.46 12.00
N GLN A 51 -17.43 -1.05 12.37
CA GLN A 51 -16.48 -0.41 11.45
C GLN A 51 -15.71 -1.40 10.60
N ASP A 52 -15.62 -2.66 11.06
CA ASP A 52 -15.02 -3.76 10.32
C ASP A 52 -15.81 -5.08 10.47
N PRO A 53 -17.04 -5.16 9.91
CA PRO A 53 -17.95 -6.29 10.15
C PRO A 53 -17.42 -7.66 9.74
N LEU A 54 -16.49 -7.69 8.78
CA LEU A 54 -15.88 -8.91 8.24
C LEU A 54 -14.40 -9.04 8.61
N VAL A 55 -13.93 -8.22 9.56
CA VAL A 55 -12.59 -8.30 10.15
C VAL A 55 -11.49 -8.27 9.09
N LEU A 56 -11.54 -7.28 8.20
CA LEU A 56 -10.48 -6.96 7.25
C LEU A 56 -9.13 -6.87 7.95
N GLU A 57 -9.06 -6.33 9.17
CA GLU A 57 -7.81 -6.20 9.94
C GLU A 57 -7.05 -7.53 10.05
N GLU A 58 -7.76 -8.63 10.31
CA GLU A 58 -7.17 -9.97 10.44
C GLU A 58 -6.74 -10.58 9.09
N GLN A 59 -7.14 -9.97 7.98
CA GLN A 59 -6.74 -10.39 6.62
C GLN A 59 -5.50 -9.64 6.12
N LEU A 60 -5.04 -8.61 6.84
CA LEU A 60 -3.90 -7.80 6.44
C LEU A 60 -2.62 -8.29 7.09
N THR A 61 -1.51 -8.15 6.38
CA THR A 61 -0.18 -8.33 6.97
C THR A 61 0.17 -7.19 7.91
N THR A 62 1.09 -7.42 8.84
CA THR A 62 1.59 -6.38 9.76
C THR A 62 2.18 -5.19 9.03
N ASP A 63 2.85 -5.43 7.90
CA ASP A 63 3.44 -4.37 7.08
C ASP A 63 2.35 -3.53 6.38
N GLU A 64 1.29 -4.17 5.87
CA GLU A 64 0.15 -3.47 5.27
C GLU A 64 -0.60 -2.60 6.29
N ILE A 65 -0.79 -3.10 7.51
CA ILE A 65 -1.39 -2.34 8.63
C ILE A 65 -0.51 -1.13 8.95
N LEU A 66 0.81 -1.33 9.11
CA LEU A 66 1.74 -0.26 9.44
C LEU A 66 1.79 0.82 8.35
N ILE A 67 1.82 0.43 7.07
CA ILE A 67 1.78 1.35 5.93
C ILE A 67 0.49 2.17 5.96
N ARG A 68 -0.66 1.52 6.14
CA ARG A 68 -1.97 2.19 6.23
C ARG A 68 -2.00 3.20 7.36
N ASP A 69 -1.59 2.83 8.56
CA ASP A 69 -1.73 3.68 9.75
C ASP A 69 -0.77 4.86 9.73
N THR A 70 0.46 4.65 9.24
CA THR A 70 1.43 5.73 9.01
C THR A 70 0.88 6.73 8.00
N PHE A 71 0.34 6.24 6.89
CA PHE A 71 -0.17 7.12 5.84
C PHE A 71 -1.49 7.80 6.23
N ARG A 72 -2.36 7.13 7.00
CA ARG A 72 -3.56 7.73 7.59
C ARG A 72 -3.19 8.95 8.44
N THR A 73 -2.16 8.83 9.28
CA THR A 73 -1.68 9.93 10.13
C THR A 73 -1.30 11.15 9.27
N TYR A 74 -0.49 10.95 8.23
CA TYR A 74 -0.17 12.00 7.25
C TYR A 74 -1.43 12.61 6.62
N CYS A 75 -2.37 11.78 6.14
CA CYS A 75 -3.59 12.26 5.50
C CYS A 75 -4.41 13.15 6.45
N GLN A 76 -4.60 12.73 7.70
CA GLN A 76 -5.39 13.48 8.67
C GLN A 76 -4.68 14.75 9.17
N GLU A 77 -3.37 14.72 9.38
CA GLU A 77 -2.63 15.86 9.92
C GLU A 77 -2.21 16.89 8.86
N ARG A 78 -1.96 16.46 7.63
CA ARG A 78 -1.38 17.31 6.57
C ARG A 78 -2.37 17.66 5.47
N LEU A 79 -3.22 16.71 5.05
CA LEU A 79 -4.12 16.91 3.92
C LEU A 79 -5.49 17.43 4.35
N MET A 80 -6.07 16.85 5.40
CA MET A 80 -7.40 17.20 5.89
C MET A 80 -7.55 18.70 6.27
N PRO A 81 -6.55 19.37 6.87
CA PRO A 81 -6.68 20.81 7.14
C PRO A 81 -6.67 21.69 5.88
N ARG A 82 -6.12 21.19 4.76
CA ARG A 82 -5.98 21.96 3.50
C ARG A 82 -7.21 21.86 2.61
N ILE A 83 -7.94 20.74 2.67
CA ILE A 83 -8.90 20.38 1.62
C ILE A 83 -10.06 21.38 1.46
N LEU A 84 -10.56 21.95 2.55
CA LEU A 84 -11.74 22.82 2.48
C LEU A 84 -11.52 24.03 1.56
N LEU A 85 -10.39 24.73 1.73
CA LEU A 85 -10.06 25.90 0.91
C LEU A 85 -9.42 25.50 -0.42
N ALA A 86 -8.65 24.41 -0.46
CA ALA A 86 -8.10 23.86 -1.70
C ALA A 86 -9.22 23.54 -2.69
N ASN A 87 -10.23 22.78 -2.27
CA ASN A 87 -11.37 22.41 -3.11
C ASN A 87 -12.23 23.63 -3.47
N ARG A 88 -12.54 24.51 -2.51
CA ARG A 88 -13.39 25.69 -2.75
C ARG A 88 -12.79 26.66 -3.78
N ASN A 89 -11.47 26.80 -3.77
CA ASN A 89 -10.76 27.77 -4.59
C ASN A 89 -10.02 27.13 -5.76
N GLU A 90 -10.24 25.84 -6.03
CA GLU A 90 -9.60 25.10 -7.12
C GLU A 90 -8.06 25.15 -7.08
N VAL A 91 -7.48 25.03 -5.88
CA VAL A 91 -6.03 25.08 -5.65
C VAL A 91 -5.50 23.67 -5.36
N PHE A 92 -4.64 23.17 -6.24
CA PHE A 92 -3.79 22.03 -5.92
C PHE A 92 -2.43 22.47 -5.38
N HIS A 93 -2.07 21.98 -4.19
CA HIS A 93 -0.77 22.25 -3.57
C HIS A 93 0.27 21.27 -4.11
N ARG A 94 1.19 21.75 -4.96
CA ARG A 94 2.24 20.93 -5.61
C ARG A 94 3.12 20.19 -4.60
N GLU A 95 3.25 20.74 -3.40
CA GLU A 95 4.04 20.20 -2.29
C GLU A 95 3.50 18.84 -1.83
N ILE A 96 2.20 18.55 -2.01
CA ILE A 96 1.59 17.26 -1.65
C ILE A 96 2.27 16.09 -2.37
N ILE A 97 2.67 16.28 -3.64
CA ILE A 97 3.40 15.25 -4.39
C ILE A 97 4.80 15.03 -3.81
N SER A 98 5.48 16.10 -3.39
CA SER A 98 6.80 15.99 -2.77
C SER A 98 6.72 15.35 -1.38
N GLU A 99 5.75 15.73 -0.56
CA GLU A 99 5.46 15.11 0.74
C GLU A 99 5.16 13.61 0.58
N MET A 100 4.37 13.21 -0.42
CA MET A 100 4.12 11.80 -0.73
C MET A 100 5.38 11.07 -1.22
N GLY A 101 6.27 11.75 -1.95
CA GLY A 101 7.55 11.20 -2.37
C GLY A 101 8.50 10.94 -1.21
N GLU A 102 8.56 11.85 -0.23
CA GLU A 102 9.34 11.69 1.00
C GLU A 102 8.87 10.50 1.85
N LEU A 103 7.55 10.25 1.86
CA LEU A 103 6.95 9.09 2.53
C LEU A 103 7.13 7.78 1.76
N GLY A 104 7.59 7.83 0.50
CA GLY A 104 7.80 6.66 -0.34
C GLY A 104 6.50 6.00 -0.85
N VAL A 105 5.40 6.75 -0.94
CA VAL A 105 4.09 6.21 -1.37
C VAL A 105 3.82 6.36 -2.86
N LEU A 106 4.73 6.98 -3.63
CA LEU A 106 4.65 7.11 -5.08
C LEU A 106 5.28 5.89 -5.77
N GLY A 107 4.55 5.27 -6.70
CA GLY A 107 4.95 4.01 -7.34
C GLY A 107 5.16 2.85 -6.35
N PRO A 108 4.24 2.62 -5.39
CA PRO A 108 4.51 1.77 -4.23
C PRO A 108 4.81 0.31 -4.60
N THR A 109 4.28 -0.19 -5.71
CA THR A 109 4.45 -1.58 -6.16
C THR A 109 5.69 -1.81 -7.03
N ILE A 110 6.40 -0.74 -7.43
CA ILE A 110 7.61 -0.85 -8.26
C ILE A 110 8.76 -1.34 -7.40
N LYS A 111 9.52 -2.32 -7.91
CA LYS A 111 10.70 -2.87 -7.23
C LYS A 111 11.96 -2.16 -7.70
N GLY A 112 12.74 -1.62 -6.78
CA GLY A 112 13.97 -0.86 -7.08
C GLY A 112 13.67 0.61 -7.40
N TYR A 113 14.67 1.32 -7.97
CA TYR A 113 14.56 2.72 -8.40
C TYR A 113 14.12 3.72 -7.30
N GLY A 114 14.32 3.39 -6.03
CA GLY A 114 13.88 4.20 -4.90
C GLY A 114 12.38 4.06 -4.55
N CYS A 115 11.68 3.08 -5.14
CA CYS A 115 10.29 2.75 -4.82
C CYS A 115 10.21 1.70 -3.69
N ALA A 116 9.10 1.69 -2.94
CA ALA A 116 8.93 0.84 -1.77
C ALA A 116 8.85 -0.67 -2.08
N GLY A 117 8.33 -1.05 -3.24
CA GLY A 117 8.20 -2.45 -3.65
C GLY A 117 7.19 -3.27 -2.84
N VAL A 118 6.12 -2.62 -2.35
CA VAL A 118 5.09 -3.22 -1.49
C VAL A 118 3.98 -3.91 -2.29
N SER A 119 3.08 -4.60 -1.59
CA SER A 119 1.97 -5.36 -2.20
C SER A 119 0.93 -4.46 -2.88
N SER A 120 0.16 -5.05 -3.80
CA SER A 120 -1.00 -4.37 -4.39
C SER A 120 -2.08 -4.05 -3.34
N VAL A 121 -2.20 -4.85 -2.28
CA VAL A 121 -3.10 -4.58 -1.16
C VAL A 121 -2.65 -3.34 -0.42
N ALA A 122 -1.36 -3.18 -0.12
CA ALA A 122 -0.81 -1.95 0.46
C ALA A 122 -1.09 -0.73 -0.41
N TYR A 123 -0.94 -0.84 -1.74
CA TYR A 123 -1.33 0.25 -2.65
C TYR A 123 -2.82 0.60 -2.56
N GLY A 124 -3.70 -0.40 -2.48
CA GLY A 124 -5.14 -0.21 -2.26
C GLY A 124 -5.45 0.49 -0.92
N LEU A 125 -4.75 0.13 0.15
CA LEU A 125 -4.89 0.77 1.46
C LEU A 125 -4.43 2.24 1.44
N LEU A 126 -3.31 2.54 0.77
CA LEU A 126 -2.84 3.91 0.56
C LEU A 126 -3.90 4.75 -0.19
N ALA A 127 -4.44 4.21 -1.29
CA ALA A 127 -5.50 4.87 -2.04
C ALA A 127 -6.75 5.12 -1.18
N ARG A 128 -7.17 4.14 -0.37
CA ARG A 128 -8.31 4.27 0.55
C ARG A 128 -8.11 5.37 1.58
N GLU A 129 -6.94 5.48 2.20
CA GLU A 129 -6.69 6.52 3.21
C GLU A 129 -6.54 7.91 2.57
N LEU A 130 -6.01 8.01 1.35
CA LEU A 130 -5.93 9.27 0.62
C LEU A 130 -7.30 9.79 0.20
N GLU A 131 -8.13 8.91 -0.36
CA GLU A 131 -9.49 9.24 -0.81
C GLU A 131 -10.48 9.44 0.34
N ARG A 132 -10.17 8.93 1.54
CA ARG A 132 -10.89 9.31 2.76
C ARG A 132 -10.81 10.81 3.02
N VAL A 133 -9.75 11.48 2.57
CA VAL A 133 -9.65 12.95 2.58
C VAL A 133 -10.28 13.54 1.34
N ASP A 134 -9.79 13.18 0.15
CA ASP A 134 -10.28 13.74 -1.11
C ASP A 134 -9.90 12.89 -2.34
N SER A 135 -10.85 12.80 -3.28
CA SER A 135 -10.67 12.08 -4.54
C SER A 135 -9.68 12.76 -5.49
N GLY A 136 -9.53 14.09 -5.47
CA GLY A 136 -8.55 14.83 -6.26
C GLY A 136 -7.12 14.50 -5.87
N TYR A 137 -6.83 14.43 -4.57
CA TYR A 137 -5.52 13.99 -4.08
C TYR A 137 -5.21 12.53 -4.48
N ARG A 138 -6.18 11.63 -4.33
CA ARG A 138 -6.03 10.24 -4.79
C ARG A 138 -5.85 10.16 -6.31
N SER A 139 -6.50 11.02 -7.09
CA SER A 139 -6.33 11.08 -8.56
C SER A 139 -4.90 11.43 -8.94
N ALA A 140 -4.30 12.43 -8.27
CA ALA A 140 -2.92 12.81 -8.51
C ALA A 140 -1.94 11.66 -8.22
N MET A 141 -2.12 10.95 -7.08
CA MET A 141 -1.31 9.76 -6.76
C MET A 141 -1.49 8.62 -7.77
N SER A 142 -2.72 8.37 -8.22
CA SER A 142 -3.02 7.33 -9.21
C SER A 142 -2.39 7.64 -10.57
N VAL A 143 -2.46 8.89 -11.03
CA VAL A 143 -1.79 9.32 -12.28
C VAL A 143 -0.28 9.10 -12.15
N GLN A 144 0.34 9.63 -11.09
CA GLN A 144 1.78 9.53 -10.89
C GLN A 144 2.24 8.06 -10.82
N SER A 145 1.58 7.23 -10.00
CA SER A 145 2.02 5.86 -9.75
C SER A 145 1.66 4.90 -10.89
N SER A 146 0.40 4.88 -11.30
CA SER A 146 -0.12 3.86 -12.22
C SER A 146 -0.13 4.28 -13.69
N LEU A 147 -0.19 5.57 -13.98
CA LEU A 147 -0.28 6.06 -15.37
C LEU A 147 1.00 6.68 -15.89
N VAL A 148 1.97 6.99 -15.01
CA VAL A 148 3.28 7.53 -15.38
C VAL A 148 4.39 6.56 -15.00
N MET A 149 4.57 6.28 -13.71
CA MET A 149 5.68 5.44 -13.24
C MET A 149 5.56 4.00 -13.73
N HIS A 150 4.37 3.40 -13.65
CA HIS A 150 4.15 2.03 -14.11
C HIS A 150 4.49 1.81 -15.61
N PRO A 151 3.99 2.60 -16.59
CA PRO A 151 4.36 2.38 -17.99
C PRO A 151 5.85 2.62 -18.27
N ILE A 152 6.51 3.57 -17.59
CA ILE A 152 7.98 3.72 -17.68
C ILE A 152 8.68 2.47 -17.17
N TYR A 153 8.21 1.91 -16.05
CA TYR A 153 8.76 0.69 -15.48
C TYR A 153 8.56 -0.52 -16.40
N ALA A 154 7.33 -0.75 -16.87
CA ALA A 154 6.95 -1.94 -17.63
C ALA A 154 7.39 -1.89 -19.11
N TYR A 155 7.36 -0.72 -19.74
CA TYR A 155 7.54 -0.57 -21.19
C TYR A 155 8.74 0.29 -21.60
N GLY A 156 9.36 1.00 -20.64
CA GLY A 156 10.53 1.83 -20.90
C GLY A 156 11.81 1.03 -21.12
N SER A 157 12.82 1.69 -21.69
CA SER A 157 14.20 1.19 -21.66
C SER A 157 14.80 1.30 -20.25
N GLU A 158 15.90 0.60 -20.00
CA GLU A 158 16.60 0.72 -18.72
C GLU A 158 17.11 2.14 -18.48
N GLU A 159 17.61 2.80 -19.52
CA GLU A 159 18.01 4.20 -19.48
C GLU A 159 16.84 5.11 -19.04
N GLN A 160 15.64 4.90 -19.59
CA GLN A 160 14.44 5.66 -19.20
C GLN A 160 14.05 5.39 -17.75
N ARG A 161 14.09 4.13 -17.30
CA ARG A 161 13.79 3.78 -15.91
C ARG A 161 14.75 4.46 -14.93
N GLN A 162 16.06 4.34 -15.16
CA GLN A 162 17.08 4.95 -14.32
C GLN A 162 17.00 6.48 -14.31
N LYS A 163 16.67 7.08 -15.46
CA LYS A 163 16.53 8.53 -15.58
C LYS A 163 15.30 9.06 -14.82
N TYR A 164 14.13 8.45 -15.00
CA TYR A 164 12.86 9.07 -14.55
C TYR A 164 12.33 8.51 -13.24
N LEU A 165 12.38 7.19 -13.01
CA LEU A 165 11.69 6.58 -11.86
C LEU A 165 12.20 7.10 -10.50
N PRO A 166 13.52 7.27 -10.26
CA PRO A 166 13.99 7.80 -8.98
C PRO A 166 13.49 9.23 -8.69
N GLN A 167 13.38 10.07 -9.71
CA GLN A 167 12.90 11.46 -9.56
C GLN A 167 11.38 11.52 -9.39
N LEU A 168 10.64 10.65 -10.08
CA LEU A 168 9.19 10.52 -9.93
C LEU A 168 8.81 9.95 -8.56
N ALA A 169 9.56 8.97 -8.06
CA ALA A 169 9.35 8.34 -6.76
C ALA A 169 9.52 9.32 -5.59
N LYS A 170 10.45 10.27 -5.74
CA LYS A 170 10.67 11.36 -4.77
C LYS A 170 9.70 12.54 -4.92
N GLY A 171 8.84 12.54 -5.94
CA GLY A 171 7.97 13.68 -6.24
C GLY A 171 8.70 14.93 -6.73
N GLU A 172 9.97 14.81 -7.15
CA GLU A 172 10.73 15.89 -7.79
C GLU A 172 10.15 16.21 -9.17
N LEU A 173 9.78 15.16 -9.92
CA LEU A 173 9.03 15.27 -11.17
C LEU A 173 7.55 14.97 -10.94
N LEU A 174 6.69 15.71 -11.64
CA LEU A 174 5.25 15.45 -11.73
C LEU A 174 4.92 15.01 -13.15
N GLY A 175 4.32 13.84 -13.27
CA GLY A 175 3.95 13.26 -14.54
C GLY A 175 2.48 13.47 -14.90
N CYS A 176 2.18 13.24 -16.17
CA CYS A 176 0.87 13.31 -16.76
C CYS A 176 0.63 12.12 -17.69
N PHE A 177 -0.64 11.75 -17.91
CA PHE A 177 -1.00 10.72 -18.88
C PHE A 177 -1.96 11.25 -19.95
N GLY A 178 -1.47 11.38 -21.17
CA GLY A 178 -2.22 11.94 -22.30
C GLY A 178 -2.75 10.84 -23.24
N LEU A 179 -3.94 10.33 -22.97
CA LEU A 179 -4.63 9.39 -23.86
C LEU A 179 -5.84 10.03 -24.54
N THR A 180 -6.78 10.54 -23.74
CA THR A 180 -8.05 11.12 -24.18
C THR A 180 -7.85 12.37 -25.04
N GLU A 181 -8.65 12.47 -26.10
CA GLU A 181 -8.65 13.58 -27.07
C GLU A 181 -10.06 14.18 -27.17
N PRO A 182 -10.21 15.42 -27.70
CA PRO A 182 -11.52 16.05 -27.85
C PRO A 182 -12.57 15.17 -28.57
N ASN A 183 -12.14 14.38 -29.55
CA ASN A 183 -13.00 13.50 -30.35
C ASN A 183 -12.86 12.00 -30.00
N SER A 184 -12.00 11.65 -29.03
CA SER A 184 -11.70 10.25 -28.68
C SER A 184 -11.61 10.09 -27.16
N GLY A 185 -12.72 9.63 -26.57
CA GLY A 185 -12.86 9.34 -25.14
C GLY A 185 -12.94 7.83 -24.87
N SER A 186 -14.16 7.29 -24.81
CA SER A 186 -14.41 5.87 -24.58
C SER A 186 -13.88 4.95 -25.69
N ASP A 187 -13.72 5.47 -26.90
CA ASP A 187 -13.09 4.78 -28.02
C ASP A 187 -11.68 5.32 -28.26
N PRO A 188 -10.63 4.72 -27.66
CA PRO A 188 -9.25 5.14 -27.90
C PRO A 188 -8.74 4.74 -29.30
N SER A 189 -9.44 3.87 -30.03
CA SER A 189 -9.00 3.43 -31.36
C SER A 189 -9.16 4.52 -32.42
N SER A 190 -10.06 5.48 -32.19
CA SER A 190 -10.28 6.65 -33.04
C SER A 190 -9.34 7.83 -32.73
N MET A 191 -8.30 7.65 -31.92
CA MET A 191 -7.35 8.73 -31.64
C MET A 191 -6.78 9.33 -32.94
N GLU A 192 -6.63 10.64 -32.96
CA GLU A 192 -6.14 11.45 -34.07
C GLU A 192 -4.67 11.84 -33.89
N THR A 193 -4.13 11.80 -32.67
CA THR A 193 -2.69 12.06 -32.46
C THR A 193 -1.85 11.08 -33.29
N ARG A 194 -0.91 11.61 -34.07
CA ARG A 194 0.01 10.81 -34.91
C ARG A 194 1.46 11.12 -34.55
N ALA A 195 2.28 10.08 -34.58
CA ALA A 195 3.73 10.17 -34.51
C ALA A 195 4.33 9.90 -35.89
N HIS A 196 4.97 10.90 -36.48
CA HIS A 196 5.66 10.77 -37.76
C HIS A 196 7.15 10.55 -37.55
N TYR A 197 7.69 9.45 -38.06
CA TYR A 197 9.11 9.13 -37.94
C TYR A 197 9.94 9.96 -38.93
N ASN A 198 10.97 10.64 -38.43
CA ASN A 198 11.97 11.34 -39.22
C ASN A 198 13.27 10.52 -39.22
N SER A 199 13.56 9.89 -40.36
CA SER A 199 14.74 9.02 -40.51
C SER A 199 16.07 9.77 -40.51
N SER A 200 16.09 11.04 -40.92
CA SER A 200 17.33 11.84 -41.02
C SER A 200 17.98 12.10 -39.66
N ASN A 201 17.17 12.24 -38.61
CA ASN A 201 17.62 12.53 -37.25
C ASN A 201 17.15 11.48 -36.23
N LYS A 202 16.59 10.35 -36.68
CA LYS A 202 16.10 9.23 -35.85
C LYS A 202 15.15 9.69 -34.73
N SER A 203 14.21 10.57 -35.06
CA SER A 203 13.25 11.15 -34.10
C SER A 203 11.79 11.00 -34.55
N TYR A 204 10.85 11.34 -33.67
CA TYR A 204 9.43 11.42 -33.99
C TYR A 204 8.93 12.85 -33.84
N THR A 205 8.08 13.29 -34.76
CA THR A 205 7.25 14.51 -34.60
C THR A 205 5.84 14.09 -34.23
N LEU A 206 5.35 14.55 -33.08
CA LEU A 206 3.98 14.28 -32.61
C LEU A 206 3.07 15.45 -33.00
N ASN A 207 1.93 15.16 -33.62
CA ASN A 207 0.88 16.13 -33.91
C ASN A 207 -0.46 15.60 -33.39
N GLY A 208 -1.15 16.40 -32.57
CA GLY A 208 -2.44 16.03 -31.98
C GLY A 208 -2.76 16.91 -30.78
N THR A 209 -3.95 16.72 -30.20
CA THR A 209 -4.41 17.44 -29.00
C THR A 209 -4.95 16.43 -27.98
N LYS A 210 -4.54 16.57 -26.73
CA LYS A 210 -5.09 15.81 -25.60
C LYS A 210 -6.00 16.71 -24.77
N THR A 211 -7.02 16.12 -24.17
CA THR A 211 -7.95 16.81 -23.27
C THR A 211 -8.14 16.00 -21.99
N CYS A 212 -8.64 16.65 -20.93
CA CYS A 212 -8.83 16.05 -19.61
C CYS A 212 -7.54 15.37 -19.10
N VAL A 213 -6.38 15.95 -19.41
CA VAL A 213 -5.08 15.42 -18.99
C VAL A 213 -4.87 15.74 -17.52
N GLY A 214 -5.25 14.80 -16.66
CA GLY A 214 -4.97 14.88 -15.24
C GLY A 214 -3.47 14.81 -14.99
N SER A 215 -2.95 15.80 -14.27
CA SER A 215 -1.58 15.81 -13.73
C SER A 215 -1.53 16.59 -12.42
N VAL A 216 -2.49 17.49 -12.25
CA VAL A 216 -3.09 18.11 -11.06
C VAL A 216 -4.17 19.07 -11.53
#